data_AF-A0A2E9QR18-F1
#
_entry.id   AF-A0A2E9QR18-F1
#
_cell.length_a   1.000
_cell.length_b   1.000
_cell.length_c   1.000
_cell.angle_alpha   90.00
_cell.angle_beta   90.00
_cell.angle_gamma   90.00
#
_symmetry.space_group_name_H-M   'P 1'
#
loop_
_entity.id
_entity.type
_entity.pdbx_description
1 polymer ?
#
loop_
_entity_poly.entity_id
_entity_poly.type
_entity_poly.pdbx_seq_one_letter_code
_entity_poly.pdbx_strand_id
1 'polypeptide(L)'
;MRQLRFMLVGFFVLSLSVLTTACFSIGGPGSGTGTGNERKITGTYQSDSVVVVFAEDGSYKVYGSKENFQANKDPDSEAEYTILEKEIIFKNDEGNEIPERGILGEDDKSFTWEQYPGQTFTRSEN
;
A
#
# COMPACT_ATOMS: atom_id res chain seq x y z
N MET A 1 -71.50 14.40 18.36
CA MET A 1 -71.83 13.20 17.56
C MET A 1 -71.97 13.59 16.09
N ARG A 2 -71.64 12.66 15.16
CA ARG A 2 -71.49 12.75 13.68
C ARG A 2 -70.04 13.06 13.26
N GLN A 3 -69.15 12.07 13.06
CA GLN A 3 -69.07 10.97 12.09
C GLN A 3 -68.89 11.36 10.62
N LEU A 4 -67.82 10.76 10.06
CA LEU A 4 -67.45 10.48 8.66
C LEU A 4 -67.05 11.63 7.72
N ARG A 5 -65.79 11.59 7.27
CA ARG A 5 -65.46 11.24 5.87
C ARG A 5 -64.17 10.40 5.77
N PHE A 6 -64.31 9.30 5.04
CA PHE A 6 -63.27 8.36 4.60
C PHE A 6 -62.47 8.92 3.42
N MET A 7 -61.16 8.64 3.40
CA MET A 7 -60.35 8.44 2.18
C MET A 7 -59.04 7.77 2.63
N LEU A 8 -58.92 6.44 2.60
CA LEU A 8 -58.57 5.59 1.46
C LEU A 8 -57.28 6.05 0.77
N VAL A 9 -56.15 5.40 1.07
CA VAL A 9 -55.00 4.97 0.24
C VAL A 9 -53.97 4.44 1.27
N GLY A 10 -53.39 3.26 1.22
CA GLY A 10 -53.39 2.18 0.26
C GLY A 10 -52.60 1.03 0.90
N PHE A 11 -53.05 -0.19 0.66
CA PHE A 11 -52.34 -1.40 1.02
C PHE A 11 -51.29 -1.65 -0.06
N PHE A 12 -50.00 -1.52 0.27
CA PHE A 12 -48.94 -2.14 -0.52
C PHE A 12 -47.93 -2.76 0.44
N VAL A 13 -48.15 -4.05 0.71
CA VAL A 13 -47.15 -4.93 1.31
C VAL A 13 -46.10 -5.19 0.22
N LEU A 14 -44.98 -4.50 0.31
CA LEU A 14 -43.74 -4.89 -0.35
C LEU A 14 -42.71 -5.15 0.72
N SER A 15 -42.60 -6.42 1.08
CA SER A 15 -41.46 -7.01 1.76
C SER A 15 -40.22 -6.73 0.91
N LEU A 16 -39.30 -5.88 1.39
CA LEU A 16 -37.96 -5.83 0.84
C LEU A 16 -36.95 -5.51 1.95
N SER A 17 -36.31 -6.59 2.39
CA SER A 17 -34.90 -6.68 2.79
C SER A 17 -34.41 -5.73 3.89
N VAL A 18 -34.12 -6.37 5.02
CA VAL A 18 -33.20 -5.93 6.07
C VAL A 18 -31.97 -5.25 5.45
N LEU A 19 -31.91 -3.92 5.55
CA LEU A 19 -30.71 -3.16 5.26
C LEU A 19 -29.83 -3.16 6.52
N THR A 20 -29.13 -4.26 6.76
CA THR A 20 -27.90 -4.21 7.56
C THR A 20 -26.81 -3.70 6.63
N THR A 21 -26.52 -2.41 6.67
CA THR A 21 -25.27 -1.90 6.13
C THR A 21 -24.67 -0.93 7.15
N ALA A 22 -23.84 -1.56 7.97
CA ALA A 22 -22.61 -1.07 8.57
C ALA A 22 -22.63 0.32 9.22
N CYS A 23 -22.51 0.31 10.55
CA CYS A 23 -21.97 1.38 11.35
C CYS A 23 -20.83 2.12 10.65
N PHE A 24 -20.90 3.45 10.69
CA PHE A 24 -19.73 4.31 10.59
C PHE A 24 -18.82 4.01 11.78
N SER A 25 -17.86 3.10 11.57
CA SER A 25 -16.74 2.91 12.48
C SER A 25 -15.74 4.03 12.26
N ILE A 26 -15.77 4.99 13.17
CA ILE A 26 -14.60 5.74 13.61
C ILE A 26 -13.69 4.68 14.30
N GLY A 27 -12.68 4.15 13.60
CA GLY A 27 -11.59 3.37 14.20
C GLY A 27 -10.37 4.29 14.32
N GLY A 28 -9.61 4.37 15.43
CA GLY A 28 -9.17 3.26 16.28
C GLY A 28 -8.07 2.49 15.54
N PRO A 29 -6.88 2.23 16.15
CA PRO A 29 -5.75 1.63 15.46
C PRO A 29 -6.18 0.30 14.85
N GLY A 30 -6.00 0.17 13.54
CA GLY A 30 -6.50 -0.94 12.76
C GLY A 30 -5.84 -2.26 13.16
N SER A 31 -6.46 -3.00 14.08
CA SER A 31 -6.38 -4.46 14.10
C SER A 31 -7.41 -4.98 13.09
N GLY A 32 -7.05 -4.86 11.81
CA GLY A 32 -7.70 -5.53 10.71
C GLY A 32 -7.09 -6.91 10.55
N THR A 33 -7.83 -7.91 10.99
CA THR A 33 -7.61 -9.32 10.64
C THR A 33 -7.64 -9.51 9.13
N GLY A 34 -6.45 -9.60 8.56
CA GLY A 34 -6.19 -10.29 7.32
C GLY A 34 -4.80 -10.87 7.47
N THR A 35 -4.68 -12.15 7.84
CA THR A 35 -3.44 -12.91 7.61
C THR A 35 -3.32 -13.21 6.11
N GLY A 36 -3.45 -12.17 5.28
CA GLY A 36 -2.85 -12.21 3.95
C GLY A 36 -1.36 -12.18 4.22
N ASN A 37 -0.62 -13.14 3.69
CA ASN A 37 0.84 -13.06 3.74
C ASN A 37 1.22 -11.78 3.00
N GLU A 38 1.44 -10.68 3.73
CA GLU A 38 2.04 -9.48 3.16
C GLU A 38 3.38 -9.92 2.59
N ARG A 39 3.48 -9.87 1.27
CA ARG A 39 4.72 -10.24 0.59
C ARG A 39 5.76 -9.21 0.98
N LYS A 40 6.90 -9.69 1.48
CA LYS A 40 8.05 -8.87 1.82
C LYS A 40 9.26 -9.33 1.03
N ILE A 41 10.10 -8.39 0.65
CA ILE A 41 11.41 -8.66 0.06
C ILE A 41 12.48 -8.09 0.97
N THR A 42 13.64 -8.71 0.99
CA THR A 42 14.75 -8.26 1.84
C THR A 42 16.03 -8.26 1.06
N GLY A 43 16.94 -7.37 1.45
CA GLY A 43 18.27 -7.28 0.88
C GLY A 43 18.52 -5.98 0.13
N THR A 44 19.71 -5.91 -0.44
CA THR A 44 20.20 -4.74 -1.16
C THR A 44 19.95 -4.92 -2.64
N TYR A 45 19.32 -3.93 -3.27
CA TYR A 45 19.06 -3.86 -4.69
C TYR A 45 19.77 -2.64 -5.26
N GLN A 46 20.35 -2.78 -6.43
CA GLN A 46 21.20 -1.74 -7.01
C GLN A 46 20.85 -1.54 -8.48
N SER A 47 20.81 -0.27 -8.88
CA SER A 47 20.89 0.13 -10.28
C SER A 47 22.32 0.62 -10.59
N ASP A 48 22.50 1.31 -11.72
CA ASP A 48 23.79 1.92 -12.05
C ASP A 48 24.24 2.94 -11.01
N SER A 49 23.30 3.77 -10.51
CA SER A 49 23.59 4.91 -9.64
C SER A 49 22.97 4.81 -8.25
N VAL A 50 21.86 4.09 -8.06
CA VAL A 50 21.10 4.12 -6.80
C VAL A 50 21.15 2.75 -6.12
N VAL A 51 21.21 2.76 -4.80
CA VAL A 51 21.12 1.57 -3.95
C VAL A 51 19.87 1.66 -3.09
N VAL A 52 19.07 0.61 -3.07
CA VAL A 52 17.86 0.49 -2.26
C VAL A 52 17.99 -0.72 -1.36
N VAL A 53 17.77 -0.56 -0.06
CA VAL A 53 17.86 -1.64 0.92
C VAL A 53 16.48 -1.88 1.50
N PHE A 54 15.93 -3.07 1.29
CA PHE A 54 14.67 -3.50 1.91
C PHE A 54 14.95 -4.31 3.18
N ALA A 55 14.26 -3.96 4.26
CA ALA A 55 14.39 -4.60 5.56
C ALA A 55 13.19 -5.53 5.87
N GLU A 56 13.37 -6.41 6.85
CA GLU A 56 12.37 -7.40 7.28
C GLU A 56 11.12 -6.77 7.93
N ASP A 57 11.30 -5.60 8.53
CA ASP A 57 10.21 -4.84 9.17
C ASP A 57 9.21 -4.27 8.14
N GLY A 58 9.59 -4.20 6.86
CA GLY A 58 8.77 -3.56 5.81
C GLY A 58 9.18 -2.12 5.53
N SER A 59 10.33 -1.69 6.04
CA SER A 59 10.97 -0.42 5.67
C SER A 59 11.94 -0.60 4.48
N TYR A 60 12.20 0.51 3.79
CA TYR A 60 13.24 0.61 2.79
C TYR A 60 14.11 1.85 3.02
N LYS A 61 15.36 1.78 2.59
CA LYS A 61 16.32 2.89 2.62
C LYS A 61 16.88 3.11 1.23
N VAL A 62 16.99 4.37 0.81
CA VAL A 62 17.52 4.78 -0.49
C VAL A 62 18.85 5.49 -0.29
N TYR A 63 19.84 5.11 -1.09
CA TYR A 63 21.12 5.77 -1.21
C TYR A 63 21.31 6.17 -2.68
N GLY A 64 21.37 7.46 -2.94
CA GLY A 64 21.51 8.06 -4.27
C GLY A 64 22.89 7.83 -4.91
N SER A 65 23.80 7.16 -4.22
CA SER A 65 25.04 6.63 -4.80
C SER A 65 25.53 5.37 -4.10
N LYS A 66 26.22 4.50 -4.85
CA LYS A 66 26.96 3.36 -4.30
C LYS A 66 28.04 3.79 -3.31
N GLU A 67 28.67 4.93 -3.55
CA GLU A 67 29.68 5.51 -2.65
C GLU A 67 29.08 5.88 -1.29
N ASN A 68 27.90 6.52 -1.27
CA ASN A 68 27.22 6.84 -0.02
C ASN A 68 26.87 5.58 0.79
N PHE A 69 26.40 4.53 0.12
CA PHE A 69 26.13 3.25 0.75
C PHE A 69 27.39 2.60 1.33
N GLN A 70 28.47 2.51 0.53
CA GLN A 70 29.75 1.90 0.96
C GLN A 70 30.44 2.69 2.08
N ALA A 71 30.28 4.01 2.08
CA ALA A 71 30.80 4.89 3.12
C ALA A 71 29.97 4.84 4.42
N ASN A 72 28.92 4.03 4.50
CA ASN A 72 27.98 3.94 5.63
C ASN A 72 27.43 5.32 6.03
N LYS A 73 27.12 6.17 5.04
CA LYS A 73 26.43 7.43 5.29
C LYS A 73 24.96 7.17 5.60
N ASP A 74 24.29 8.18 6.14
CA ASP A 74 22.84 8.18 6.30
C ASP A 74 22.15 8.03 4.93
N PRO A 75 21.02 7.31 4.86
CA PRO A 75 20.25 7.19 3.63
C PRO A 75 19.65 8.55 3.24
N ASP A 76 19.49 8.77 1.94
CA ASP A 76 18.85 9.99 1.41
C ASP A 76 17.33 9.96 1.66
N SER A 77 16.75 8.77 1.80
CA SER A 77 15.35 8.56 2.15
C SER A 77 15.18 7.24 2.91
N GLU A 78 14.29 7.21 3.89
CA GLU A 78 13.89 6.03 4.63
C GLU A 78 12.38 6.10 4.87
N ALA A 79 11.66 5.05 4.48
CA ALA A 79 10.22 4.98 4.67
C ALA A 79 9.70 3.53 4.60
N GLU A 80 8.39 3.33 4.61
CA GLU A 80 7.75 2.02 4.53
C GLU A 80 7.35 1.64 3.10
N TYR A 81 7.30 0.35 2.81
CA TYR A 81 6.75 -0.17 1.57
C TYR A 81 5.71 -1.27 1.82
N THR A 82 4.92 -1.57 0.79
CA THR A 82 3.98 -2.71 0.79
C THR A 82 4.00 -3.36 -0.58
N ILE A 83 3.86 -4.68 -0.65
CA ILE A 83 3.78 -5.40 -1.93
C ILE A 83 2.40 -6.03 -2.09
N LEU A 84 1.73 -5.67 -3.18
CA LEU A 84 0.47 -6.24 -3.62
C LEU A 84 0.72 -7.02 -4.92
N GLU A 85 0.71 -8.35 -4.82
CA GLU A 85 1.09 -9.27 -5.89
C GLU A 85 2.53 -9.05 -6.37
N LYS A 86 2.73 -8.19 -7.39
CA LYS A 86 4.03 -7.78 -7.94
C LYS A 86 4.23 -6.26 -7.90
N GLU A 87 3.25 -5.50 -7.45
CA GLU A 87 3.36 -4.05 -7.33
C GLU A 87 3.95 -3.68 -5.96
N ILE A 88 5.05 -2.93 -5.97
CA ILE A 88 5.68 -2.36 -4.78
C ILE A 88 5.11 -0.95 -4.61
N ILE A 89 4.47 -0.68 -3.49
CA ILE A 89 3.95 0.63 -3.12
C ILE A 89 4.92 1.24 -2.12
N PHE A 90 5.60 2.32 -2.51
CA PHE A 90 6.51 3.08 -1.66
C PHE A 90 5.72 4.19 -0.96
N LYS A 91 5.60 4.11 0.36
CA LYS A 91 4.94 5.14 1.17
C LYS A 91 5.96 6.23 1.43
N ASN A 92 5.91 7.34 0.68
CA ASN A 92 6.80 8.46 0.93
C ASN A 92 6.28 9.30 2.11
N ASP A 93 7.17 9.68 3.02
CA ASP A 93 6.83 10.55 4.17
C ASP A 93 6.72 12.04 3.76
N GLU A 94 6.94 12.36 2.48
CA GLU A 94 6.98 13.73 1.96
C GLU A 94 5.60 14.37 1.74
N GLY A 95 4.50 13.72 2.16
CA GLY A 95 3.15 14.27 2.05
C GLY A 95 2.60 14.31 0.61
N ASN A 96 3.22 13.59 -0.32
CA ASN A 96 2.64 13.34 -1.63
C ASN A 96 1.44 12.41 -1.47
N GLU A 97 0.27 12.84 -1.93
CA GLU A 97 -0.99 12.08 -1.80
C GLU A 97 -1.00 10.78 -2.62
N ILE A 98 -0.01 10.61 -3.52
CA ILE A 98 0.11 9.47 -4.42
C ILE A 98 1.39 8.71 -4.06
N PRO A 99 1.29 7.46 -3.56
CA PRO A 99 2.46 6.65 -3.31
C PRO A 99 3.11 6.27 -4.63
N GLU A 100 4.44 6.27 -4.65
CA GLU A 100 5.21 5.86 -5.82
C GLU A 100 5.14 4.34 -5.99
N ARG A 101 5.18 3.88 -7.24
CA ARG A 101 5.02 2.45 -7.54
C ARG A 101 6.28 1.87 -8.15
N GLY A 102 6.51 0.61 -7.85
CA GLY A 102 7.47 -0.24 -8.52
C GLY A 102 6.85 -1.56 -8.93
N ILE A 103 7.52 -2.28 -9.83
CA ILE A 103 7.10 -3.60 -10.29
C ILE A 103 8.20 -4.59 -9.98
N LEU A 104 7.89 -5.56 -9.12
CA LEU A 104 8.75 -6.67 -8.77
C LEU A 104 8.78 -7.70 -9.91
N GLY A 105 9.99 -8.11 -10.27
CA GLY A 105 10.24 -9.17 -11.24
C GLY A 105 9.71 -10.53 -10.76
N GLU A 106 9.62 -11.49 -11.67
CA GLU A 106 9.05 -12.81 -11.35
C GLU A 106 9.90 -13.61 -10.35
N ASP A 107 11.18 -13.29 -10.28
CA ASP A 107 12.18 -13.98 -9.46
C ASP A 107 12.43 -13.32 -8.10
N ASP A 108 11.75 -12.21 -7.79
CA ASP A 108 11.98 -11.36 -6.62
C ASP A 108 13.45 -10.91 -6.47
N LYS A 109 14.22 -10.96 -7.56
CA LYS A 109 15.61 -10.51 -7.59
C LYS A 109 15.75 -9.20 -8.34
N SER A 110 14.69 -8.68 -8.93
CA SER A 110 14.72 -7.41 -9.63
C SER A 110 13.43 -6.62 -9.46
N PHE A 111 13.49 -5.30 -9.59
CA PHE A 111 12.29 -4.47 -9.72
C PHE A 111 12.57 -3.21 -10.54
N THR A 112 11.52 -2.59 -11.06
CA THR A 112 11.54 -1.24 -11.63
C THR A 112 10.83 -0.28 -10.70
N TRP A 113 11.16 1.01 -10.72
CA TRP A 113 10.53 2.03 -9.87
C TRP A 113 10.20 3.27 -10.70
N GLU A 114 8.96 3.76 -10.60
CA GLU A 114 8.49 4.96 -11.29
C GLU A 114 9.31 6.21 -10.98
N GLN A 115 9.89 6.34 -9.77
CA GLN A 115 10.79 7.44 -9.41
C GLN A 115 12.07 7.46 -10.26
N TYR A 116 12.49 6.30 -10.76
CA TYR A 116 13.71 6.11 -11.55
C TYR A 116 13.40 5.45 -12.90
N PRO A 117 12.74 6.18 -13.82
CA PRO A 117 12.27 5.61 -15.07
C PRO A 117 13.44 5.08 -15.92
N GLY A 118 13.26 3.88 -16.47
CA GLY A 118 14.27 3.19 -17.29
C GLY A 118 15.37 2.48 -16.49
N GLN A 119 15.34 2.53 -15.16
CA GLN A 119 16.26 1.77 -14.31
C GLN A 119 15.63 0.45 -13.86
N THR A 120 16.46 -0.59 -13.84
CA THR A 120 16.13 -1.87 -13.21
C THR A 120 17.07 -2.08 -12.03
N PHE A 121 16.49 -2.24 -10.85
CA PHE A 121 17.21 -2.53 -9.62
C PHE A 121 17.34 -4.03 -9.49
N THR A 122 18.56 -4.54 -9.36
CA THR A 122 18.83 -5.97 -9.22
C THR A 122 19.39 -6.26 -7.83
N ARG A 123 18.94 -7.34 -7.21
CA ARG A 123 19.39 -7.80 -5.91
C ARG A 123 20.89 -8.10 -5.98
N SER A 124 21.66 -7.41 -5.16
CA SER A 124 23.07 -7.71 -4.95
C SER A 124 23.16 -8.96 -4.08
N GLU A 125 23.77 -10.01 -4.62
CA GLU A 125 24.23 -11.14 -3.81
C GLU A 125 25.48 -10.65 -3.08
N ASN A 126 25.38 -10.49 -1.76
CA ASN A 126 26.50 -10.12 -0.89
C ASN A 126 27.07 -11.39 -0.28
#